data_AF-A0A847S455-F1
#
_entry.id   AF-A0A847S455-F1
#
_cell.length_a   1.000
_cell.length_b   1.000
_cell.length_c   1.000
_cell.angle_alpha   90.00
_cell.angle_beta   90.00
_cell.angle_gamma   90.00
#
_symmetry.space_group_name_H-M   'P 1'
#
loop_
_entity.id
_entity.type
_entity.pdbx_description
1 polymer ?
#
loop_
_entity_poly.entity_id
_entity_poly.type
_entity_poly.pdbx_seq_one_letter_code
_entity_poly.pdbx_strand_id
1 'polypeptide(L)'
;MSNNGLTGKQEFTSIYTGSEFFLNEHRLYNDKVLPGAAYLELARVAGELSTGAGVTGLRDVTWQRLLKVEDQATPVHVRVETS
;
A
#
# COMPACT_ATOMS: atom_id res chain seq x y z
N MET A 1 18.88 17.49 9.99
CA MET A 1 18.19 17.22 8.72
C MET A 1 16.74 17.65 8.92
N SER A 2 16.26 18.68 8.22
CA SER A 2 14.88 19.16 8.35
C SER A 2 14.18 18.89 7.03
N ASN A 3 13.27 17.92 7.00
CA ASN A 3 12.42 17.70 5.84
C ASN A 3 11.13 18.51 6.06
N ASN A 4 10.88 19.46 5.18
CA ASN A 4 9.70 20.32 5.22
C ASN A 4 8.53 19.46 4.73
N GLY A 5 7.78 18.86 5.67
CA GLY A 5 6.69 17.94 5.37
C GLY A 5 5.72 18.55 4.36
N LEU A 6 5.45 17.81 3.28
CA LEU A 6 4.42 18.17 2.30
C LEU A 6 3.07 18.11 3.03
N THR A 7 2.49 19.26 3.33
CA THR A 7 1.15 19.33 3.92
C THR A 7 0.09 19.09 2.84
N GLY A 8 -0.92 18.29 3.13
CA GLY A 8 -2.05 18.04 2.22
C GLY A 8 -2.18 16.59 1.74
N LYS A 9 -2.91 16.41 0.63
CA LYS A 9 -3.21 15.09 0.05
C LYS A 9 -2.06 14.62 -0.82
N GLN A 10 -1.53 13.44 -0.50
CA GLN A 10 -0.44 12.81 -1.25
C GLN A 10 -0.92 11.47 -1.81
N GLU A 11 -0.44 11.10 -3.00
CA GLU A 11 -0.73 9.81 -3.62
C GLU A 11 0.56 9.12 -4.06
N PHE A 12 0.70 7.86 -3.67
CA PHE A 12 1.79 6.98 -4.06
C PHE A 12 1.24 5.86 -4.93
N THR A 13 1.97 5.48 -5.98
CA THR A 13 1.56 4.42 -6.90
C THR A 13 2.57 3.29 -6.90
N SER A 14 2.08 2.07 -6.74
CA SER A 14 2.82 0.83 -7.02
C SER A 14 2.17 0.11 -8.19
N ILE A 15 2.95 -0.51 -9.05
CA ILE A 15 2.45 -1.27 -10.19
C ILE A 15 2.77 -2.73 -9.93
N TYR A 16 1.74 -3.57 -9.83
CA TYR A 16 1.90 -5.00 -9.63
C TYR A 16 1.62 -5.77 -10.91
N THR A 17 2.57 -6.60 -11.34
CA THR A 17 2.43 -7.44 -12.54
C THR A 17 1.74 -8.76 -12.24
N GLY A 18 1.60 -9.11 -10.97
CA GLY A 18 1.09 -10.40 -10.54
C GLY A 18 2.15 -11.51 -10.60
N SER A 19 3.42 -11.19 -10.86
CA SER A 19 4.53 -12.14 -10.81
C SER A 19 5.37 -12.02 -9.53
N GLU A 20 5.08 -11.03 -8.69
CA GLU A 20 5.73 -10.83 -7.40
C GLU A 20 5.53 -12.05 -6.50
N PHE A 21 6.57 -12.44 -5.74
CA PHE A 21 6.53 -13.65 -4.91
C PHE A 21 5.33 -13.63 -3.94
N PHE A 22 5.05 -12.49 -3.31
CA PHE A 22 3.96 -12.35 -2.35
C PHE A 22 2.56 -12.41 -2.99
N LEU A 23 2.43 -12.25 -4.31
CA LEU A 23 1.19 -12.47 -5.05
C LEU A 23 1.08 -13.90 -5.60
N ASN A 24 2.21 -14.48 -6.02
CA ASN A 24 2.25 -15.86 -6.50
C ASN A 24 1.98 -16.87 -5.38
N GLU A 25 2.49 -16.60 -4.17
CA GLU A 25 2.32 -17.45 -2.99
C GLU A 25 1.06 -17.11 -2.18
N HIS A 26 0.35 -16.03 -2.52
CA HIS A 26 -0.88 -15.62 -1.85
C HIS A 26 -2.06 -15.60 -2.82
N ARG A 27 -2.71 -16.75 -2.93
CA ARG A 27 -3.89 -16.95 -3.77
C ARG A 27 -5.12 -17.25 -2.94
N LEU A 28 -6.23 -16.62 -3.29
CA LEU A 28 -7.54 -16.97 -2.77
C LEU A 28 -8.31 -17.64 -3.91
N TYR A 29 -8.55 -18.95 -3.78
CA TYR A 29 -8.96 -19.79 -4.90
C TYR A 29 -7.93 -19.70 -6.04
N ASN A 30 -8.35 -19.29 -7.24
CA ASN A 30 -7.44 -19.10 -8.38
C ASN A 30 -6.92 -17.66 -8.52
N ASP A 31 -7.43 -16.72 -7.73
CA ASP A 31 -7.12 -15.30 -7.88
C ASP A 31 -5.86 -14.94 -7.09
N LYS A 32 -4.94 -14.22 -7.73
CA LYS A 32 -3.84 -13.54 -7.04
C LYS A 32 -4.41 -12.35 -6.29
N VAL A 33 -4.31 -12.36 -4.98
CA VAL A 33 -4.86 -11.32 -4.12
C VAL A 33 -3.73 -10.65 -3.37
N LEU A 34 -3.75 -9.33 -3.28
CA LEU A 34 -2.75 -8.62 -2.49
C LEU A 34 -2.91 -9.04 -1.00
N PRO A 35 -1.85 -9.51 -0.33
CA PRO A 35 -1.95 -9.95 1.07
C PRO A 35 -2.31 -8.81 2.01
N GLY A 36 -3.01 -9.12 3.12
CA GLY A 36 -3.32 -8.16 4.19
C GLY A 36 -2.12 -7.35 4.65
N ALA A 37 -0.98 -8.01 4.87
CA ALA A 37 0.28 -7.38 5.28
C ALA A 37 0.86 -6.42 4.23
N ALA A 38 0.61 -6.66 2.93
CA ALA A 38 1.09 -5.76 1.89
C ALA A 38 0.33 -4.42 1.90
N TYR A 39 -0.98 -4.41 2.20
CA TYR A 39 -1.69 -3.14 2.42
C TYR A 39 -1.10 -2.36 3.60
N LEU A 40 -0.76 -3.06 4.69
CA LEU A 40 -0.20 -2.43 5.88
C LEU A 40 1.17 -1.84 5.59
N GLU A 41 2.03 -2.54 4.86
CA GLU A 41 3.36 -2.03 4.51
C GLU A 41 3.27 -0.83 3.56
N LEU A 42 2.38 -0.88 2.58
CA LEU A 42 2.10 0.27 1.70
C LEU A 42 1.65 1.50 2.49
N ALA A 43 0.73 1.34 3.44
CA ALA A 43 0.29 2.41 4.31
C ALA A 43 1.42 2.93 5.23
N ARG A 44 2.22 2.02 5.80
CA ARG A 44 3.36 2.35 6.67
C ARG A 44 4.40 3.18 5.92
N VAL A 45 4.83 2.73 4.74
CA VAL A 45 5.81 3.43 3.90
C VAL A 45 5.27 4.77 3.42
N ALA A 46 4.02 4.82 2.94
CA ALA A 46 3.41 6.08 2.50
C ALA A 46 3.35 7.10 3.64
N GLY A 47 2.96 6.71 4.86
CA GLY A 47 2.96 7.59 6.02
C GLY A 47 4.36 8.07 6.42
N GLU A 48 5.38 7.20 6.32
CA GLU A 48 6.77 7.57 6.58
C GLU A 48 7.28 8.58 5.56
N LEU A 49 6.99 8.36 4.28
CA LEU A 49 7.32 9.30 3.20
C LEU A 49 6.61 10.65 3.37
N SER A 50 5.33 10.64 3.75
CA SER A 50 4.53 11.86 3.92
C SER A 50 4.93 12.70 5.13
N THR A 51 5.38 12.08 6.22
CA THR A 51 5.71 12.76 7.48
C THR A 51 7.20 12.97 7.69
N GLY A 52 8.06 12.22 6.98
CA GLY A 52 9.50 12.18 7.25
C GLY A 52 9.86 11.49 8.57
N ALA A 53 8.91 10.81 9.21
CA ALA A 53 9.09 10.12 10.49
C ALA A 53 8.61 8.68 10.39
N GLY A 54 9.29 7.78 11.11
CA GLY A 54 8.93 6.36 11.11
C GLY A 54 7.51 6.13 11.63
N VAL A 55 6.70 5.38 10.87
CA VAL A 55 5.38 4.91 11.30
C VAL A 55 5.54 3.66 12.15
N THR A 56 5.18 3.75 13.44
CA THR A 56 5.34 2.66 14.41
C THR A 56 4.09 1.82 14.61
N GLY A 57 2.94 2.27 14.09
CA GLY A 57 1.69 1.54 14.21
C GLY A 57 0.60 2.09 13.29
N LEU A 58 -0.32 1.19 12.91
CA LEU A 58 -1.55 1.50 12.21
C LEU A 58 -2.70 1.10 13.12
N ARG A 59 -3.72 1.96 13.22
CA ARG A 59 -4.93 1.74 14.01
C ARG A 59 -6.16 1.89 13.14
N ASP A 60 -7.27 1.31 13.60
CA ASP A 60 -8.57 1.44 12.94
C ASP A 60 -8.56 0.95 11.48
N VAL A 61 -7.80 -0.12 11.23
CA VAL A 61 -7.65 -0.69 9.88
C VAL A 61 -8.88 -1.50 9.51
N THR A 62 -9.49 -1.16 8.37
CA THR A 62 -10.62 -1.90 7.79
C THR A 62 -10.32 -2.31 6.36
N TRP A 63 -10.65 -3.55 6.00
CA TRP A 63 -10.60 -4.03 4.63
C TRP A 63 -12.01 -4.06 4.03
N GLN A 64 -12.28 -3.16 3.09
CA GLN A 64 -13.59 -3.08 2.42
C GLN A 64 -13.69 -3.99 1.20
N ARG A 65 -12.57 -4.16 0.47
CA ARG A 65 -12.48 -5.00 -0.71
C ARG A 65 -11.05 -5.51 -0.86
N LEU A 66 -10.93 -6.79 -1.21
CA LEU A 66 -9.66 -7.38 -1.59
C LEU A 66 -9.27 -6.96 -3.01
N LEU A 67 -8.04 -6.48 -3.17
CA LEU A 67 -7.44 -6.15 -4.45
C LEU A 67 -6.94 -7.43 -5.13
N LYS A 68 -7.57 -7.77 -6.25
CA LYS A 68 -7.10 -8.82 -7.15
C LYS A 68 -6.10 -8.20 -8.13
N VAL A 69 -5.01 -8.91 -8.37
CA VAL A 69 -4.04 -8.56 -9.42
C VAL A 69 -4.24 -9.53 -10.57
N GLU A 70 -4.75 -9.01 -11.68
CA GLU A 70 -4.98 -9.78 -12.89
C GLU A 70 -3.67 -9.96 -13.67
N ASP A 71 -3.70 -10.65 -14.81
CA ASP A 71 -2.50 -10.88 -15.63
C ASP A 71 -2.01 -9.63 -16.39
N GLN A 72 -2.59 -8.46 -16.09
CA GLN A 72 -2.13 -7.15 -16.56
C GLN A 72 -1.62 -6.32 -15.39
N ALA A 73 -0.61 -5.50 -15.67
CA ALA A 73 -0.02 -4.58 -14.70
C ALA A 73 -1.10 -3.72 -14.04
N THR A 74 -1.32 -3.95 -12.74
CA THR A 74 -2.38 -3.32 -11.95
C THR A 74 -1.78 -2.20 -11.10
N PRO A 75 -2.14 -0.93 -11.33
CA PRO A 75 -1.73 0.16 -10.47
C PRO A 75 -2.51 0.14 -9.16
N VAL A 76 -1.79 0.31 -8.05
CA VAL A 76 -2.32 0.43 -6.69
C VAL A 76 -1.95 1.79 -6.15
N HIS A 77 -2.98 2.54 -5.76
CA HIS A 77 -2.84 3.90 -5.28
C HIS A 77 -3.02 3.93 -3.75
N VAL A 78 -2.07 4.54 -3.07
CA VAL A 78 -2.11 4.79 -1.63
C VAL A 78 -2.24 6.29 -1.43
N ARG A 79 -3.32 6.72 -0.80
CA ARG A 79 -3.54 8.13 -0.48
C ARG A 79 -3.32 8.38 0.99
N VAL A 80 -2.53 9.39 1.29
CA VAL A 80 -2.26 9.85 2.66
C VAL A 80 -2.71 11.30 2.75
N GLU A 81 -3.45 11.61 3.81
CA GLU A 81 -3.82 12.97 4.15
C GLU A 81 -3.15 13.30 5.49
N THR A 82 -2.25 14.29 5.46
CA THR A 82 -1.62 14.84 6.66
C THR A 82 -2.35 16.12 7.05
N SER A 83 -2.88 16.13 8.27
CA SER A 83 -3.55 17.29 8.91
C SER A 83 -2.57 18.22 9.59
#